data_AF-A0A939V139-F1
#
_entry.id   AF-A0A939V139-F1
#
_cell.length_a   1.000
_cell.length_b   1.000
_cell.length_c   1.000
_cell.angle_alpha   90.00
_cell.angle_beta   90.00
_cell.angle_gamma   90.00
#
_symmetry.space_group_name_H-M   'P 1'
#
loop_
_entity.id
_entity.type
_entity.pdbx_description
1 polymer ?
#
loop_
_entity_poly.entity_id
_entity_poly.type
_entity_poly.pdbx_seq_one_letter_code
_entity_poly.pdbx_strand_id
1 'polypeptide(L)'
;MRILSLIAFVFMVATATMKAQTTFVERVQSEVEGQGMFEVEQDPRLTAIVNGEEVVPSSIATTSKVSAITTENKVRQDADDLRGKASGLHQKVRGYRVQVFFGGSQRSEESQAKRVGTRVTSMFPELRAYTSFASPHWRCRVGDFIKHEDATAYMHKIKARGISEAMVVKSEIYVSADQLKNNQ
;
A
#
# COMPACT_ATOMS: atom_id res chain seq x y z
N MET A 1 -25.87 44.66 45.63
CA MET A 1 -25.81 43.24 46.09
C MET A 1 -26.78 42.30 45.35
N ARG A 2 -27.86 42.80 44.69
CA ARG A 2 -28.84 41.94 43.99
C ARG A 2 -28.46 41.51 42.55
N ILE A 3 -27.52 42.22 41.91
CA ILE A 3 -27.06 41.89 40.54
C ILE A 3 -25.95 40.83 40.58
N LEU A 4 -25.20 40.74 41.68
CA LEU A 4 -24.16 39.72 41.88
C LEU A 4 -24.74 38.32 42.14
N SER A 5 -25.94 38.23 42.73
CA SER A 5 -26.64 36.93 42.89
C SER A 5 -27.26 36.43 41.60
N LEU A 6 -27.55 37.31 40.64
CA LEU A 6 -28.10 36.95 39.33
C LEU A 6 -27.03 36.33 38.41
N ILE A 7 -25.78 36.78 38.53
CA ILE A 7 -24.63 36.20 37.80
C ILE A 7 -24.21 34.85 38.40
N ALA A 8 -24.28 34.69 39.73
CA ALA A 8 -24.05 33.41 40.38
C ALA A 8 -25.13 32.36 40.04
N PHE A 9 -26.37 32.79 39.80
CA PHE A 9 -27.46 31.89 39.41
C PHE A 9 -27.36 31.43 37.94
N VAL A 10 -26.86 32.28 37.05
CA VAL A 10 -26.61 31.91 35.64
C VAL A 10 -25.45 30.91 35.50
N PHE A 11 -24.51 30.87 36.45
CA PHE A 11 -23.42 29.89 36.46
C PHE A 11 -23.81 28.53 37.08
N MET A 12 -24.97 28.41 37.73
CA MET A 12 -25.43 27.20 38.43
C MET A 12 -26.40 26.34 37.59
N VAL A 13 -26.70 26.74 36.35
CA VAL A 13 -27.57 25.98 35.41
C VAL A 13 -26.74 25.25 34.32
N ALA A 14 -25.41 25.22 34.46
CA ALA A 14 -24.51 24.55 33.52
C ALA A 14 -23.96 23.20 34.00
N THR A 15 -24.56 22.57 35.02
CA THR A 15 -24.37 21.13 35.27
C THR A 15 -25.41 20.35 34.46
N ALA A 16 -25.28 20.38 33.13
CA ALA A 16 -25.93 19.39 32.31
C ALA A 16 -25.29 18.04 32.65
N THR A 17 -26.10 17.14 33.21
CA THR A 17 -25.79 15.71 33.34
C THR A 17 -25.28 15.22 31.99
N MET A 18 -23.98 14.92 31.91
CA MET A 18 -23.38 14.37 30.72
C MET A 18 -24.08 13.04 30.42
N LYS A 19 -24.74 12.97 29.26
CA LYS A 19 -25.29 11.72 28.74
C LYS A 19 -24.13 10.75 28.51
N ALA A 20 -24.29 9.55 29.04
CA ALA A 20 -23.44 8.38 28.83
C ALA A 20 -22.94 8.28 27.39
N GLN A 21 -21.64 8.08 27.21
CA GLN A 21 -21.11 7.59 25.94
C GLN A 21 -21.49 6.11 25.85
N THR A 22 -22.51 5.79 25.07
CA THR A 22 -22.87 4.41 24.74
C THR A 22 -21.93 3.92 23.66
N THR A 23 -20.91 3.15 24.05
CA THR A 23 -19.92 2.55 23.14
C THR A 23 -20.57 1.38 22.39
N PHE A 24 -20.24 1.22 21.09
CA PHE A 24 -20.83 0.20 20.20
C PHE A 24 -20.65 -1.25 20.72
N VAL A 25 -19.57 -1.51 21.46
CA VAL A 25 -19.22 -2.84 21.98
C VAL A 25 -20.19 -3.32 23.07
N GLU A 26 -20.70 -2.42 23.91
CA GLU A 26 -21.61 -2.76 25.01
C GLU A 26 -22.98 -3.22 24.50
N ARG A 27 -23.37 -2.80 23.27
CA ARG A 27 -24.59 -3.27 22.60
C ARG A 27 -24.44 -4.67 22.00
N VAL A 28 -23.23 -5.15 21.78
CA VAL A 28 -22.96 -6.52 21.28
C VAL A 28 -22.80 -7.50 22.43
N GLN A 29 -22.50 -6.99 23.62
CA GLN A 29 -22.34 -7.76 24.86
C GLN A 29 -23.63 -7.79 25.71
N SER A 30 -24.78 -7.42 25.13
CA SER A 30 -26.07 -7.73 25.73
C SER A 30 -26.46 -9.17 25.41
N GLU A 31 -26.43 -9.98 26.45
CA GLU A 31 -26.88 -11.37 26.53
C GLU A 31 -28.29 -11.54 25.97
N VAL A 32 -28.41 -12.31 24.88
CA VAL A 32 -29.70 -12.85 24.42
C VAL A 32 -29.74 -14.31 24.86
N GLU A 33 -30.66 -14.63 25.78
CA GLU A 33 -30.82 -15.99 26.31
C GLU A 33 -30.95 -17.02 25.17
N GLY A 34 -30.01 -17.96 25.10
CA GLY A 34 -30.04 -19.11 24.19
C GLY A 34 -28.97 -19.16 23.10
N GLN A 35 -28.05 -18.19 23.01
CA GLN A 35 -26.89 -18.27 22.11
C GLN A 35 -25.58 -18.32 22.89
N GLY A 36 -24.74 -19.32 22.60
CA GLY A 36 -23.55 -19.66 23.39
C GLY A 36 -22.50 -18.55 23.46
N MET A 37 -21.70 -18.60 24.53
CA MET A 37 -20.66 -17.63 24.84
C MET A 37 -19.55 -17.65 23.78
N PHE A 38 -19.34 -16.52 23.11
CA PHE A 38 -18.15 -16.29 22.28
C PHE A 38 -17.17 -15.40 23.06
N GLU A 39 -16.03 -15.97 23.44
CA GLU A 39 -14.91 -15.24 24.04
C GLU A 39 -13.94 -14.84 22.91
N VAL A 40 -13.74 -13.54 22.73
CA VAL A 40 -12.84 -12.98 21.71
C VAL A 40 -11.66 -12.32 22.42
N GLU A 41 -10.51 -12.97 22.39
CA GLU A 41 -9.25 -12.42 22.93
C GLU A 41 -8.68 -11.43 21.91
N GLN A 42 -8.87 -10.13 22.14
CA GLN A 42 -8.28 -9.07 21.31
C GLN A 42 -7.26 -8.24 22.09
N ASP A 43 -6.22 -7.82 21.38
CA ASP A 43 -5.12 -7.01 21.91
C ASP A 43 -5.64 -5.63 22.37
N PRO A 44 -5.38 -5.20 23.62
CA PRO A 44 -5.87 -3.93 24.19
C PRO A 44 -5.58 -2.69 23.34
N ARG A 45 -4.55 -2.74 22.48
CA ARG A 45 -4.19 -1.64 21.57
C ARG A 45 -5.22 -1.42 20.47
N LEU A 46 -5.91 -2.47 20.02
CA LEU A 46 -6.97 -2.36 19.00
C LEU A 46 -8.25 -1.77 19.60
N THR A 47 -8.54 -2.06 20.87
CA THR A 47 -9.68 -1.52 21.63
C THR A 47 -9.58 -0.01 21.76
N ALA A 48 -8.39 0.53 22.02
CA ALA A 48 -8.14 1.98 22.11
C ALA A 48 -8.37 2.68 20.77
N ILE A 49 -7.95 2.07 19.65
CA ILE A 49 -8.11 2.63 18.30
C ILE A 49 -9.58 2.61 17.86
N VAL A 50 -10.32 1.53 18.14
CA VAL A 50 -11.75 1.41 17.82
C VAL A 50 -12.60 2.41 18.60
N ASN A 51 -12.18 2.76 19.82
CA ASN A 51 -12.86 3.72 20.68
C ASN A 51 -12.34 5.17 20.52
N GLY A 52 -11.38 5.40 19.62
CA GLY A 52 -10.89 6.74 19.26
C GLY A 52 -9.96 7.39 20.29
N GLU A 53 -9.29 6.63 21.15
CA GLU A 53 -8.30 7.15 22.09
C GLU A 53 -6.90 7.21 21.45
N GLU A 54 -6.30 8.41 21.42
CA GLU A 54 -5.02 8.66 20.77
C GLU A 54 -3.85 8.15 21.63
N VAL A 55 -3.20 7.07 21.19
CA VAL A 55 -2.05 6.47 21.90
C VAL A 55 -0.78 7.27 21.60
N VAL A 56 -0.29 8.05 22.57
CA VAL A 56 1.02 8.71 22.50
C VAL A 56 2.11 7.80 23.11
N PRO A 57 3.06 7.24 22.35
CA PRO A 57 4.09 6.37 22.93
C PRO A 57 5.27 7.20 23.44
N SER A 58 5.44 7.22 24.76
CA SER A 58 6.68 7.63 25.44
C SER A 58 7.51 6.40 25.80
N SER A 59 8.82 6.49 25.56
CA SER A 59 9.95 5.60 25.92
C SER A 59 10.31 4.43 24.97
N ILE A 60 11.40 4.62 24.21
CA ILE A 60 12.28 3.54 23.73
C ILE A 60 13.75 3.96 23.95
N ALA A 61 14.41 3.31 24.91
CA ALA A 61 15.86 3.19 25.09
C ALA A 61 16.07 1.94 25.95
N THR A 62 16.95 0.95 25.72
CA THR A 62 17.95 0.54 24.73
C THR A 62 18.16 -0.96 25.08
N THR A 63 18.23 -1.96 24.20
CA THR A 63 19.49 -2.53 23.70
C THR A 63 19.16 -3.81 22.94
N SER A 64 19.23 -3.78 21.62
CA SER A 64 19.55 -4.95 20.81
C SER A 64 20.35 -4.44 19.63
N LYS A 65 21.65 -4.74 19.65
CA LYS A 65 22.54 -4.60 18.49
C LYS A 65 21.94 -5.43 17.35
N VAL A 66 21.28 -4.77 16.41
CA VAL A 66 21.26 -5.22 15.01
C VAL A 66 21.86 -4.09 14.19
N SER A 67 23.09 -4.37 13.76
CA SER A 67 23.86 -3.61 12.81
C SER A 67 23.01 -3.26 11.59
N ALA A 68 22.82 -1.96 11.39
CA ALA A 68 22.93 -1.24 10.13
C ALA A 68 22.82 -2.04 8.81
N ILE A 69 21.82 -1.62 8.02
CA ILE A 69 21.84 -1.48 6.55
C ILE A 69 21.81 -2.79 5.74
N THR A 70 20.81 -2.89 4.85
CA THR A 70 20.66 -3.82 3.69
C THR A 70 19.45 -4.76 3.76
N THR A 71 18.19 -4.27 3.84
CA THR A 71 17.03 -5.15 3.57
C THR A 71 15.73 -4.47 3.12
N GLU A 72 15.73 -3.26 2.55
CA GLU A 72 14.48 -2.71 1.99
C GLU A 72 14.32 -2.96 0.47
N ASN A 73 15.42 -2.98 -0.29
CA ASN A 73 15.36 -3.27 -1.74
C ASN A 73 15.08 -4.75 -2.04
N LYS A 74 15.41 -5.66 -1.12
CA LYS A 74 15.25 -7.11 -1.29
C LYS A 74 13.78 -7.54 -1.12
N VAL A 75 13.06 -6.95 -0.16
CA VAL A 75 11.68 -7.32 0.17
C VAL A 75 10.68 -7.09 -0.98
N ARG A 76 10.89 -6.09 -1.85
CA ARG A 76 9.95 -5.80 -2.95
C ARG A 76 10.20 -6.58 -4.24
N GLN A 77 11.46 -6.91 -4.55
CA GLN A 77 11.77 -7.86 -5.63
C GLN A 77 11.35 -9.28 -5.27
N ASP A 78 11.55 -9.65 -4.00
CA ASP A 78 11.16 -10.97 -3.49
C ASP A 78 9.63 -11.17 -3.49
N ALA A 79 8.83 -10.10 -3.33
CA ALA A 79 7.37 -10.18 -3.36
C ALA A 79 6.79 -10.61 -4.73
N ASP A 80 7.40 -10.16 -5.84
CA ASP A 80 7.01 -10.61 -7.19
C ASP A 80 7.50 -12.04 -7.47
N ASP A 81 8.70 -12.42 -7.00
CA ASP A 81 9.21 -13.80 -7.08
C ASP A 81 8.36 -14.78 -6.24
N LEU A 82 7.85 -14.34 -5.08
CA LEU A 82 6.97 -15.11 -4.22
C LEU A 82 5.59 -15.31 -4.85
N ARG A 83 5.01 -14.30 -5.51
CA ARG A 83 3.72 -14.46 -6.19
C ARG A 83 3.83 -15.31 -7.46
N GLY A 84 4.95 -15.24 -8.18
CA GLY A 84 5.25 -16.15 -9.29
C GLY A 84 5.39 -17.61 -8.82
N LYS A 85 5.97 -17.84 -7.64
CA LYS A 85 6.10 -19.17 -7.03
C LYS A 85 4.80 -19.72 -6.42
N ALA A 86 3.92 -18.87 -5.89
CA ALA A 86 2.69 -19.29 -5.23
C ALA A 86 1.66 -19.93 -6.18
N SER A 87 1.74 -19.64 -7.48
CA SER A 87 1.01 -20.36 -8.52
C SER A 87 2.02 -21.12 -9.37
N GLY A 88 2.14 -22.44 -9.24
CA GLY A 88 3.00 -23.28 -10.11
C GLY A 88 2.68 -23.25 -11.61
N LEU A 89 1.86 -22.29 -12.05
CA LEU A 89 1.41 -22.04 -13.41
C LEU A 89 2.23 -20.99 -14.17
N HIS A 90 3.03 -20.17 -13.46
CA HIS A 90 3.81 -19.10 -14.07
C HIS A 90 5.28 -19.50 -14.23
N GLN A 91 5.75 -19.58 -15.47
CA GLN A 91 7.14 -19.87 -15.81
C GLN A 91 7.94 -18.59 -15.96
N LYS A 92 9.16 -18.59 -15.42
CA LYS A 92 10.13 -17.52 -15.61
C LYS A 92 10.77 -17.65 -17.00
N VAL A 93 10.62 -16.63 -17.84
CA VAL A 93 11.17 -16.61 -19.20
C VAL A 93 11.87 -15.29 -19.49
N ARG A 94 12.70 -15.30 -20.53
CA ARG A 94 13.31 -14.08 -21.08
C ARG A 94 12.30 -13.41 -21.99
N GLY A 95 11.90 -12.19 -21.64
CA GLY A 95 10.96 -11.39 -22.41
C GLY A 95 11.35 -9.91 -22.38
N TYR A 96 10.33 -9.06 -22.45
CA TYR A 96 10.45 -7.63 -22.61
C TYR A 96 9.46 -6.91 -21.69
N ARG A 97 9.88 -5.73 -21.21
CA ARG A 97 9.03 -4.77 -20.52
C ARG A 97 9.27 -3.39 -21.11
N VAL A 98 8.29 -2.51 -21.03
CA VAL A 98 8.46 -1.11 -21.46
C VAL A 98 8.89 -0.28 -20.26
N GLN A 99 10.10 0.26 -20.28
CA GLN A 99 10.54 1.25 -19.31
C GLN A 99 9.84 2.58 -19.61
N VAL A 100 9.19 3.16 -18.61
CA VAL A 100 8.42 4.41 -18.73
C VAL A 100 9.03 5.55 -17.90
N PHE A 101 9.96 5.23 -17.02
CA PHE A 101 10.69 6.20 -16.20
C PHE A 101 12.10 5.71 -15.89
N PHE A 102 13.06 6.63 -15.92
CA PHE A 102 14.44 6.42 -15.50
C PHE A 102 14.96 7.71 -14.84
N GLY A 103 15.19 7.65 -13.53
CA GLY A 103 15.53 8.81 -12.71
C GLY A 103 16.73 8.57 -11.80
N GLY A 104 17.13 9.62 -11.08
CA GLY A 104 18.26 9.59 -10.14
C GLY A 104 18.01 8.79 -8.86
N SER A 105 18.79 9.07 -7.81
CA SER A 105 18.72 8.36 -6.52
C SER A 105 17.81 9.01 -5.47
N GLN A 106 17.32 10.22 -5.75
CA GLN A 106 16.59 11.02 -4.76
C GLN A 106 15.21 10.44 -4.45
N ARG A 107 14.67 10.78 -3.28
CA ARG A 107 13.30 10.37 -2.89
C ARG A 107 12.22 11.02 -3.77
N SER A 108 12.49 12.20 -4.33
CA SER A 108 11.65 12.83 -5.35
C SER A 108 11.48 11.92 -6.57
N GLU A 109 12.56 11.29 -7.03
CA GLU A 109 12.58 10.36 -8.16
C GLU A 109 11.78 9.09 -7.88
N GLU A 110 11.81 8.56 -6.64
CA GLU A 110 10.93 7.46 -6.23
C GLU A 110 9.46 7.84 -6.43
N SER A 111 9.09 9.02 -5.93
CA SER A 111 7.71 9.52 -6.01
C SER A 111 7.28 9.73 -7.47
N GLN A 112 8.19 10.20 -8.32
CA GLN A 112 7.96 10.39 -9.75
C GLN A 112 7.81 9.04 -10.48
N ALA A 113 8.68 8.08 -10.20
CA ALA A 113 8.61 6.73 -10.76
C ALA A 113 7.25 6.07 -10.45
N LYS A 114 6.79 6.19 -9.20
CA LYS A 114 5.47 5.68 -8.77
C LYS A 114 4.34 6.41 -9.48
N ARG A 115 4.39 7.74 -9.53
CA ARG A 115 3.36 8.56 -10.21
C ARG A 115 3.22 8.20 -11.68
N VAL A 116 4.34 8.04 -12.40
CA VAL A 116 4.33 7.61 -13.80
C VAL A 116 3.77 6.20 -13.93
N GLY A 117 4.18 5.27 -13.06
CA GLY A 117 3.62 3.91 -13.01
C GLY A 117 2.10 3.89 -12.83
N THR A 118 1.57 4.59 -11.82
CA THR A 118 0.12 4.71 -11.57
C THR A 118 -0.60 5.35 -12.76
N ARG A 119 -0.01 6.37 -13.38
CA ARG A 119 -0.58 6.99 -14.58
C ARG A 119 -0.70 5.99 -15.72
N VAL A 120 0.34 5.20 -15.98
CA VAL A 120 0.31 4.18 -17.04
C VAL A 120 -0.72 3.10 -16.74
N THR A 121 -0.76 2.58 -15.51
CA THR A 121 -1.76 1.59 -15.11
C THR A 121 -3.19 2.15 -15.17
N SER A 122 -3.39 3.46 -14.97
CA SER A 122 -4.70 4.08 -15.17
C SER A 122 -5.12 4.15 -16.64
N MET A 123 -4.15 4.25 -17.57
CA MET A 123 -4.42 4.30 -19.01
C MET A 123 -4.51 2.91 -19.64
N PHE A 124 -3.76 1.95 -19.09
CA PHE A 124 -3.65 0.57 -19.54
C PHE A 124 -3.78 -0.35 -18.31
N PRO A 125 -5.01 -0.59 -17.80
CA PRO A 125 -5.24 -1.40 -16.62
C PRO A 125 -4.79 -2.87 -16.78
N GLU A 126 -4.65 -3.34 -18.02
CA GLU A 126 -4.08 -4.64 -18.35
C GLU A 126 -2.57 -4.72 -18.08
N LEU A 127 -1.87 -3.58 -18.03
CA LEU A 127 -0.44 -3.52 -17.82
C LEU A 127 -0.10 -3.27 -16.34
N ARG A 128 0.69 -4.19 -15.78
CA ARG A 128 1.26 -4.02 -14.44
C ARG A 128 2.44 -3.07 -14.46
N ALA A 129 2.56 -2.21 -13.45
CA ALA A 129 3.71 -1.35 -13.24
C ALA A 129 4.68 -1.92 -12.19
N TYR A 130 5.96 -1.84 -12.51
CA TYR A 130 7.09 -2.36 -11.74
C TYR A 130 8.05 -1.21 -11.45
N THR A 131 7.91 -0.60 -10.27
CA THR A 131 8.83 0.42 -9.79
C THR A 131 9.92 -0.23 -8.94
N SER A 132 11.19 -0.06 -9.34
CA SER A 132 12.33 -0.59 -8.61
C SER A 132 13.48 0.40 -8.54
N PHE A 133 14.23 0.32 -7.43
CA PHE A 133 15.48 1.03 -7.28
C PHE A 133 16.61 0.07 -7.62
N ALA A 134 17.40 0.42 -8.63
CA ALA A 134 18.64 -0.28 -8.91
C ALA A 134 19.75 0.75 -8.85
N SER A 135 20.49 0.68 -7.75
CA SER A 135 21.48 1.69 -7.39
C SER A 135 22.32 2.09 -8.61
N PRO A 136 22.44 3.40 -8.91
CA PRO A 136 21.92 4.54 -8.17
C PRO A 136 20.57 5.11 -8.68
N HIS A 137 19.80 4.38 -9.50
CA HIS A 137 18.68 4.94 -10.25
C HIS A 137 17.32 4.32 -9.90
N TRP A 138 16.29 5.17 -9.84
CA TRP A 138 14.89 4.74 -9.86
C TRP A 138 14.43 4.42 -11.27
N ARG A 139 13.70 3.31 -11.41
CA ARG A 139 13.16 2.86 -12.70
C ARG A 139 11.71 2.44 -12.54
N CYS A 140 10.89 2.74 -13.54
CA CYS A 140 9.55 2.17 -13.65
C CYS A 140 9.42 1.45 -15.00
N ARG A 141 9.06 0.17 -14.95
CA ARG A 141 8.78 -0.65 -16.14
C ARG A 141 7.34 -1.12 -16.10
N VAL A 142 6.74 -1.37 -17.26
CA VAL A 142 5.34 -1.79 -17.36
C VAL A 142 5.16 -2.96 -18.32
N GLY A 143 4.14 -3.77 -18.02
CA GLY A 143 3.76 -4.95 -18.79
C GLY A 143 4.74 -6.11 -18.67
N ASP A 144 4.36 -7.24 -19.23
CA ASP A 144 5.17 -8.45 -19.39
C ASP A 144 4.91 -8.97 -20.81
N PHE A 145 5.90 -8.87 -21.70
CA PHE A 145 5.75 -9.18 -23.12
C PHE A 145 6.74 -10.26 -23.55
N ILE A 146 6.27 -11.27 -24.27
CA ILE A 146 7.14 -12.34 -24.80
C ILE A 146 7.75 -11.88 -26.13
N LYS A 147 6.92 -11.33 -27.03
CA LYS A 147 7.34 -10.82 -28.33
C LYS A 147 7.80 -9.37 -28.21
N HIS A 148 8.88 -9.05 -28.91
CA HIS A 148 9.39 -7.69 -29.00
C HIS A 148 8.41 -6.75 -29.72
N GLU A 149 7.69 -7.27 -30.72
CA GLU A 149 6.70 -6.52 -31.50
C GLU A 149 5.56 -6.00 -30.62
N ASP A 150 5.01 -6.85 -29.75
CA ASP A 150 3.96 -6.47 -28.79
C ASP A 150 4.44 -5.37 -27.84
N ALA A 151 5.65 -5.53 -27.29
CA ALA A 151 6.24 -4.51 -26.42
C ALA A 151 6.44 -3.18 -27.15
N THR A 152 6.84 -3.23 -28.42
CA THR A 152 7.05 -2.05 -29.27
C THR A 152 5.73 -1.36 -29.58
N ALA A 153 4.67 -2.12 -29.90
CA ALA A 153 3.33 -1.58 -30.11
C ALA A 153 2.82 -0.85 -28.86
N TYR A 154 2.98 -1.44 -27.67
CA TYR A 154 2.61 -0.78 -26.42
C TYR A 154 3.49 0.43 -26.10
N MET A 155 4.79 0.38 -26.39
CA MET A 155 5.67 1.55 -26.25
C MET A 155 5.15 2.72 -27.09
N HIS A 156 4.75 2.50 -28.36
CA HIS A 156 4.19 3.56 -29.18
C HIS A 156 2.86 4.09 -28.64
N LYS A 157 1.97 3.21 -28.15
CA LYS A 157 0.73 3.63 -27.47
C LYS A 157 1.02 4.50 -26.24
N ILE A 158 1.99 4.11 -25.42
CA ILE A 158 2.40 4.85 -24.22
C ILE A 158 3.00 6.22 -24.60
N LYS A 159 3.84 6.27 -25.65
CA LYS A 159 4.38 7.53 -26.19
C LYS A 159 3.27 8.47 -26.67
N ALA A 160 2.28 7.94 -27.39
CA ALA A 160 1.14 8.73 -27.86
C ALA A 160 0.29 9.32 -26.72
N ARG A 161 0.34 8.74 -25.51
CA ARG A 161 -0.31 9.27 -24.31
C ARG A 161 0.53 10.30 -23.53
N GLY A 162 1.69 10.70 -24.06
CA GLY A 162 2.52 11.77 -23.50
C GLY A 162 3.72 11.31 -22.67
N ILE A 163 4.06 10.01 -22.68
CA ILE A 163 5.26 9.49 -22.02
C ILE A 163 6.32 9.20 -23.10
N SER A 164 7.03 10.25 -23.54
CA SER A 164 8.02 10.18 -24.61
C SER A 164 9.24 9.33 -24.27
N GLU A 165 9.59 9.23 -22.99
CA GLU A 165 10.74 8.48 -22.46
C GLU A 165 10.56 6.95 -22.50
N ALA A 166 9.43 6.47 -23.02
CA ALA A 166 9.16 5.04 -23.06
C ALA A 166 10.16 4.27 -23.96
N MET A 167 10.70 3.16 -23.47
CA MET A 167 11.67 2.33 -24.20
C MET A 167 11.45 0.85 -23.92
N VAL A 168 11.60 0.00 -24.92
CA VAL A 168 11.55 -1.47 -24.72
C VAL A 168 12.86 -1.96 -24.10
N VAL A 169 12.76 -2.76 -23.04
CA VAL A 169 13.91 -3.31 -22.30
C VAL A 169 13.74 -4.81 -22.13
N LYS A 170 14.79 -5.58 -22.45
CA LYS A 170 14.84 -7.02 -22.15
C LYS A 170 14.80 -7.24 -20.64
N SER A 171 13.89 -8.07 -20.16
CA SER A 171 13.87 -8.48 -18.75
C SER A 171 13.36 -9.90 -18.58
N GLU A 172 13.62 -10.45 -17.41
CA GLU A 172 12.96 -11.67 -16.98
C GLU A 172 11.51 -11.33 -16.59
N ILE A 173 10.59 -12.14 -17.07
CA ILE A 173 9.15 -12.00 -16.84
C ILE A 173 8.57 -13.35 -16.39
N TYR A 174 7.46 -13.29 -15.67
CA TYR A 174 6.71 -14.47 -15.27
C TYR A 174 5.43 -14.53 -16.10
N VAL A 175 5.29 -15.59 -16.89
CA VAL A 175 4.16 -15.77 -17.82
C VAL A 175 3.52 -17.13 -17.64
N SER A 176 2.23 -17.25 -17.87
CA SER A 176 1.55 -18.54 -17.82
C SER A 176 1.95 -19.42 -19.01
N ALA A 177 1.83 -20.75 -18.84
CA ALA A 177 2.14 -21.71 -19.90
C ALA A 177 1.34 -21.47 -21.20
N ASP A 178 0.10 -20.98 -21.09
CA ASP A 178 -0.76 -20.71 -22.25
C ASP A 178 -0.28 -19.49 -23.05
N GLN A 179 0.16 -18.44 -22.36
CA GLN A 179 0.74 -17.25 -22.99
C GLN A 179 2.02 -17.59 -23.76
N LEU A 180 2.81 -18.55 -23.27
CA LEU A 180 3.99 -19.04 -23.96
C LEU A 180 3.63 -19.79 -25.24
N LYS A 181 2.68 -20.73 -25.18
CA LYS A 181 2.27 -21.52 -26.35
C LYS A 181 1.69 -20.65 -27.48
N ASN A 182 0.90 -19.63 -27.14
CA ASN A 182 0.29 -18.73 -28.13
C ASN A 182 1.30 -17.74 -28.76
N ASN A 183 2.50 -17.63 -28.20
CA ASN A 183 3.54 -16.70 -28.65
C ASN A 183 4.79 -17.37 -29.23
N GLN A 184 4.81 -18.71 -29.33
CA GLN A 184 5.76 -19.46 -30.15
C GLN A 184 5.33 -19.42 -31.62
#